data_AF-A0A1G8N4A0-F1
#
_entry.id   AF-A0A1G8N4A0-F1
#
_cell.length_a   1.000
_cell.length_b   1.000
_cell.length_c   1.000
_cell.angle_alpha   90.00
_cell.angle_beta   90.00
_cell.angle_gamma   90.00
#
_symmetry.space_group_name_H-M   'P 1'
#
loop_
_entity.id
_entity.type
_entity.pdbx_description
1 polymer ?
#
loop_
_entity_poly.entity_id
_entity_poly.type
_entity_poly.pdbx_seq_one_letter_code
_entity_poly.pdbx_strand_id
1 'polypeptide(L)' 'MDTYSLLREIADSWVLLAMFAFFVGVVIFAFRPGATKVYDDVADIPFRHEDKPAQRGGRPEEA' A
#
# COMPACT_ATOMS: atom_id res chain seq x y z
N MET A 1 12.19 37.21 23.95
CA MET A 1 11.84 35.78 23.96
C MET A 1 13.08 35.02 24.34
N ASP A 2 13.11 34.42 25.53
CA ASP A 2 14.26 33.68 26.04
C ASP A 2 14.43 32.33 25.33
N THR A 3 15.67 31.85 25.17
CA THR A 3 16.03 30.61 24.47
C THR A 3 15.23 29.40 24.95
N TYR A 4 14.86 29.38 26.23
CA TYR A 4 14.06 28.32 26.84
C TYR A 4 12.64 28.23 26.26
N SER A 5 11.99 29.36 25.97
CA SER A 5 10.65 29.36 25.34
C SER A 5 10.69 28.75 23.94
N LEU A 6 11.75 29.05 23.17
CA LEU A 6 11.91 28.52 21.82
C LEU A 6 12.10 27.00 21.83
N LEU A 7 12.96 26.49 22.72
CA LEU A 7 13.16 25.04 22.89
C LEU A 7 11.88 24.32 23.38
N ARG A 8 11.13 24.95 24.28
CA ARG A 8 9.89 24.41 24.84
C ARG A 8 8.78 24.29 23.79
N GLU A 9 8.61 25.29 22.94
CA GLU A 9 7.58 25.30 21.90
C GLU A 9 7.84 24.23 20.83
N ILE A 10 9.12 24.01 20.50
CA ILE A 10 9.54 22.88 19.66
C ILE A 10 9.22 21.55 20.36
N ALA A 11 9.57 21.40 21.64
CA ALA A 11 9.36 20.17 22.41
C ALA A 11 7.88 19.79 22.58
N ASP A 12 7.00 20.77 22.84
CA ASP A 12 5.55 20.53 22.98
C ASP A 12 4.92 20.02 21.67
N SER A 13 5.46 20.39 20.52
CA SER A 13 4.86 20.10 19.21
C SER A 13 5.25 18.73 18.62
N TRP A 14 6.18 18.00 19.25
CA TRP A 14 6.75 16.77 18.68
C TRP A 14 5.75 15.62 18.54
N VAL A 15 4.87 15.43 19.52
CA VAL A 15 3.86 14.36 19.47
C VAL A 15 2.85 14.63 18.35
N LEU A 16 2.43 15.88 18.19
CA LEU A 16 1.52 16.29 17.13
C LEU A 16 2.15 16.13 15.74
N LEU A 17 3.44 16.47 15.60
CA LEU A 17 4.21 16.24 14.38
C LEU A 17 4.30 14.75 14.05
N ALA A 18 4.58 13.90 15.03
CA ALA A 18 4.64 12.45 14.84
C ALA A 18 3.30 11.87 14.39
N MET A 19 2.19 12.31 15.00
CA MET A 19 0.84 11.89 14.61
C MET A 19 0.50 12.32 13.18
N PHE A 20 0.86 13.55 12.81
CA PHE A 20 0.67 14.07 11.45
C PHE A 20 1.49 13.27 10.42
N ALA A 21 2.77 13.03 10.70
CA ALA A 21 3.64 12.23 9.84
C ALA A 21 3.14 10.79 9.69
N PHE A 22 2.69 10.17 10.79
CA PHE A 22 2.07 8.85 10.77
C PHE A 22 0.81 8.83 9.89
N PHE A 23 -0.08 9.80 10.05
CA PHE A 23 -1.29 9.92 9.25
C PHE A 23 -0.97 10.02 7.75
N VAL A 24 -0.07 10.92 7.36
CA VAL A 24 0.39 11.04 5.97
C VAL A 24 1.01 9.72 5.48
N GLY A 25 1.79 9.05 6.32
CA GLY A 25 2.33 7.72 6.02
C GLY A 25 1.26 6.67 5.72
N VAL A 26 0.18 6.64 6.50
CA VAL A 26 -0.98 5.76 6.27
C VAL A 26 -1.69 6.12 4.96
N VAL A 27 -1.89 7.41 4.68
CA VAL A 27 -2.49 7.86 3.42
C VAL A 27 -1.67 7.40 2.22
N ILE A 28 -0.34 7.62 2.24
CA ILE A 28 0.57 7.17 1.19
C ILE A 28 0.54 5.64 1.06
N PHE A 29 0.51 4.92 2.18
CA PHE A 29 0.41 3.46 2.18
C PHE A 29 -0.90 2.96 1.56
N ALA A 30 -2.03 3.60 1.87
CA ALA A 30 -3.33 3.25 1.29
C ALA A 30 -3.37 3.46 -0.24
N PHE A 31 -2.73 4.52 -0.73
CA PHE A 31 -2.59 4.78 -2.17
C PHE A 31 -1.42 4.05 -2.83
N ARG A 32 -0.68 3.20 -2.12
CA ARG A 32 0.44 2.44 -2.69
C ARG A 32 -0.10 1.52 -3.80
N PRO A 33 0.34 1.66 -5.06
CA PRO A 33 -0.18 0.95 -6.23
C PRO A 33 0.19 -0.56 -6.29
N GLY A 34 0.56 -1.17 -5.16
CA GLY A 34 0.98 -2.56 -5.06
C GLY A 34 -0.12 -3.52 -4.61
N ALA A 35 -1.21 -3.01 -4.00
CA ALA A 35 -2.30 -3.86 -3.51
C ALA A 35 -3.12 -4.48 -4.65
N THR A 36 -3.22 -3.81 -5.80
CA THR A 36 -4.08 -4.21 -6.93
C THR A 36 -3.61 -5.48 -7.65
N LYS A 37 -2.30 -5.75 -7.70
CA LYS A 37 -1.76 -6.88 -8.49
C LYS A 37 -2.26 -8.25 -8.07
N VAL A 38 -2.51 -8.44 -6.77
CA VAL A 38 -3.06 -9.70 -6.24
C VAL A 38 -4.55 -9.80 -6.53
N TYR A 39 -5.27 -8.68 -6.51
CA TYR A 39 -6.71 -8.65 -6.82
C TYR A 39 -6.98 -8.85 -8.32
N ASP A 40 -6.12 -8.32 -9.19
CA ASP A 40 -6.22 -8.51 -10.64
C ASP A 40 -6.06 -9.99 -11.02
N ASP A 41 -5.09 -10.70 -10.45
CA ASP A 41 -4.85 -12.12 -10.76
C ASP A 41 -6.02 -13.02 -10.31
N VAL A 42 -6.65 -12.71 -9.17
CA VAL A 42 -7.83 -13.44 -8.68
C VAL A 42 -9.09 -13.10 -9.49
N ALA A 43 -9.26 -11.83 -9.87
CA ALA A 43 -10.40 -11.38 -10.68
C ALA A 43 -10.36 -11.98 -12.10
N ASP A 44 -9.18 -12.33 -12.61
CA ASP A 44 -8.99 -12.91 -13.94
C ASP A 44 -9.24 -14.44 -13.96
N ILE A 45 -9.37 -15.11 -12.80
CA ILE A 45 -9.61 -16.57 -12.73
C ILE A 45 -10.84 -17.01 -13.54
N PRO A 46 -12.01 -16.36 -13.47
CA PRO A 46 -13.19 -16.74 -14.25
C PRO A 46 -13.03 -16.45 -15.75
N PHE A 47 -12.24 -15.42 -16.11
CA PHE A 47 -12.11 -14.94 -17.49
C PHE A 47 -10.89 -15.52 -18.24
N ARG A 48 -9.98 -16.19 -17.54
CA ARG A 48 -8.72 -16.78 -18.06
C ARG A 48 -8.87 -17.73 -19.25
N HIS A 49 -10.07 -18.23 -19.51
CA HIS A 49 -10.37 -19.18 -20.59
C HIS A 49 -11.50 -18.72 -21.53
N GLU A 50 -11.93 -17.46 -21.45
CA GLU A 50 -12.97 -16.89 -22.32
C GLU A 50 -12.50 -16.82 -23.78
N ASP A 51 -11.26 -16.37 -24.03
CA ASP A 51 -10.74 -16.19 -25.38
C ASP A 51 -10.32 -17.50 -26.07
N LYS A 52 -9.87 -18.49 -25.29
CA LYS A 52 -9.42 -19.81 -25.78
C LYS A 52 -9.69 -20.89 -24.73
N PRO A 53 -10.29 -22.03 -25.12
CA PRO A 53 -10.50 -23.13 -24.20
C PRO A 53 -9.15 -23.65 -23.69
N ALA A 54 -9.08 -24.00 -22.40
CA ALA A 54 -7.91 -24.64 -21.81
C ALA A 54 -7.50 -25.85 -22.64
N GLN A 55 -6.25 -25.89 -23.11
CA GLN A 55 -5.74 -27.03 -23.88
C GLN A 55 -5.80 -28.28 -23.01
N ARG A 56 -6.73 -29.18 -23.32
CA ARG A 56 -6.89 -30.45 -22.63
C ARG A 56 -5.70 -31.35 -22.99
N GLY A 57 -4.62 -31.30 -22.21
CA GLY A 57 -3.51 -32.24 -22.34
C GLY A 57 -2.10 -31.78 -21.92
N GLY A 58 -1.88 -30.53 -21.50
CA GLY A 58 -0.57 -30.09 -21.03
C GLY A 58 -0.32 -30.48 -19.58
N ARG A 59 0.79 -31.18 -19.30
CA ARG A 59 1.32 -31.38 -17.93
C ARG A 59 1.37 -30.04 -17.17
N PRO A 60 1.25 -30.03 -15.84
CA PRO A 60 1.40 -28.81 -15.07
C PRO A 60 2.85 -28.35 -15.24
N GLU A 61 3.06 -27.31 -16.04
CA GLU A 61 4.32 -26.60 -16.07
C GLU A 61 4.27 -25.59 -14.92
N GLU A 62 5.18 -25.82 -13.99
CA GLU A 62 5.32 -25.15 -12.70
C GLU A 62 5.51 -23.63 -12.91
N ALA A 63 4.72 -22.83 -12.19
CA ALA A 63 4.91 -21.40 -12.00
C ALA A 63 4.67 -21.06 -10.52
#